data_AF-J3KFL3-F1
#
_entry.id   AF-J3KFL3-F1
#
_cell.length_a   1.000
_cell.length_b   1.000
_cell.length_c   1.000
_cell.angle_alpha   90.00
_cell.angle_beta   90.00
_cell.angle_gamma   90.00
#
_symmetry.space_group_name_H-M   'P 1'
#
loop_
_entity.id
_entity.type
_entity.pdbx_description
1 polymer ?
#
loop_
_entity_poly.entity_id
_entity_poly.type
_entity_poly.pdbx_seq_one_letter_code
_entity_poly.pdbx_strand_id
1 'polypeptide(L)'
;MSSSLSASSQTVEHAPQTLHLVAFGTRDRAHLALFIPNRMADPTGTLVHIRIRGNDPKSGGGEAELLVNQFQLSHSSAKSIVPLTGSCASREEVEDVAKECFKNFAYNIVLDNCQTFTSDVLTELHIRFPSQIQQASIDLIQNSMEQHQSKSSNSSTETDKKKVPKQVNLSPQSHGSHLIKSNTFSPMNVRRKNGLS
;
A
#
# COMPACT_ATOMS: atom_id res chain seq x y z
N MET A 1 -22.59 -48.59 -14.35
CA MET A 1 -22.59 -47.94 -13.03
C MET A 1 -21.49 -46.91 -13.03
N SER A 2 -21.84 -45.64 -13.20
CA SER A 2 -20.88 -44.54 -13.26
C SER A 2 -21.09 -43.68 -12.03
N SER A 3 -20.19 -43.80 -11.07
CA SER A 3 -20.18 -42.97 -9.87
C SER A 3 -19.57 -41.61 -10.21
N SER A 4 -20.42 -40.57 -10.31
CA SER A 4 -19.96 -39.19 -10.36
C SER A 4 -19.49 -38.78 -8.96
N LEU A 5 -18.18 -38.59 -8.81
CA LEU A 5 -17.58 -37.95 -7.65
C LEU A 5 -17.93 -36.46 -7.70
N SER A 6 -18.99 -36.07 -6.99
CA SER A 6 -19.27 -34.65 -6.69
C SER A 6 -18.14 -34.11 -5.82
N ALA A 7 -17.26 -33.30 -6.40
CA ALA A 7 -16.35 -32.44 -5.66
C ALA A 7 -17.21 -31.41 -4.91
N SER A 8 -17.41 -31.65 -3.62
CA SER A 8 -17.99 -30.67 -2.71
C SER A 8 -16.96 -29.55 -2.53
N SER A 9 -17.15 -28.44 -3.24
CA SER A 9 -16.50 -27.17 -2.89
C SER A 9 -17.04 -26.77 -1.52
N GLN A 10 -16.32 -27.14 -0.46
CA GLN A 10 -16.58 -26.60 0.86
C GLN A 10 -16.25 -25.11 0.80
N THR A 11 -17.29 -24.29 0.65
CA THR A 11 -17.25 -22.88 1.02
C THR A 11 -16.99 -22.85 2.52
N VAL A 12 -15.72 -22.76 2.90
CA VAL A 12 -15.36 -22.48 4.28
C VAL A 12 -15.77 -21.02 4.50
N GLU A 13 -16.98 -20.83 5.01
CA GLU A 13 -17.42 -19.55 5.56
C GLU A 13 -16.40 -19.15 6.62
N HIS A 14 -15.54 -18.19 6.29
CA HIS A 14 -14.53 -17.72 7.22
C HIS A 14 -15.18 -16.75 8.19
N ALA A 15 -15.13 -17.08 9.49
CA ALA A 15 -15.61 -16.19 10.54
C ALA A 15 -15.00 -14.78 10.40
N PRO A 16 -15.73 -13.72 10.77
CA PRO A 16 -15.23 -12.34 10.67
C PRO A 16 -13.83 -12.19 11.29
N GLN A 17 -12.94 -11.53 10.55
CA GLN A 17 -11.56 -11.29 10.98
C GLN A 17 -11.31 -9.80 11.14
N THR A 18 -10.37 -9.45 12.01
CA THR A 18 -9.92 -8.05 12.14
C THR A 18 -9.42 -7.55 10.80
N LEU A 19 -9.99 -6.44 10.35
CA LEU A 19 -9.56 -5.79 9.12
C LEU A 19 -8.25 -5.05 9.35
N HIS A 20 -7.39 -5.07 8.34
CA HIS A 20 -6.13 -4.33 8.36
C HIS A 20 -6.07 -3.38 7.17
N LEU A 21 -5.63 -2.16 7.42
CA LEU A 21 -5.25 -1.23 6.37
C LEU A 21 -3.79 -1.49 5.99
N VAL A 22 -3.55 -1.76 4.71
CA VAL A 22 -2.20 -1.98 4.16
C VAL A 22 -1.84 -0.82 3.25
N ALA A 23 -0.66 -0.24 3.48
CA ALA A 23 -0.12 0.84 2.66
C ALA A 23 1.13 0.38 1.90
N PHE A 24 1.11 0.55 0.58
CA PHE A 24 2.27 0.35 -0.29
C PHE A 24 2.84 1.70 -0.71
N GLY A 25 4.10 1.96 -0.36
CA GLY A 25 4.74 3.27 -0.55
C GLY A 25 4.69 4.13 0.70
N THR A 26 5.03 5.40 0.55
CA THR A 26 5.17 6.33 1.69
C THR A 26 4.38 7.60 1.44
N ARG A 27 3.80 8.15 2.51
CA ARG A 27 3.18 9.48 2.54
C ARG A 27 2.05 9.61 1.49
N ASP A 28 2.15 10.64 0.64
CA ASP A 28 1.18 11.13 -0.33
C ASP A 28 0.95 10.20 -1.52
N ARG A 29 1.80 9.18 -1.71
CA ARG A 29 1.70 8.22 -2.81
C ARG A 29 1.42 6.81 -2.35
N ALA A 30 0.98 6.66 -1.10
CA ALA A 30 0.64 5.35 -0.57
C ALA A 30 -0.57 4.80 -1.33
N HIS A 31 -0.37 3.62 -1.94
CA HIS A 31 -1.46 2.80 -2.45
C HIS A 31 -2.08 2.07 -1.27
N LEU A 32 -3.37 2.31 -1.02
CA LEU A 32 -4.09 1.70 0.10
C LEU A 32 -4.85 0.46 -0.34
N ALA A 33 -4.99 -0.49 0.59
CA ALA A 33 -5.71 -1.74 0.41
C ALA A 33 -6.28 -2.23 1.75
N LEU A 34 -7.35 -3.03 1.68
CA LEU A 34 -7.84 -3.78 2.83
C LEU A 34 -7.28 -5.20 2.81
N PHE A 35 -6.82 -5.66 3.98
CA PHE A 35 -6.35 -7.02 4.17
C PHE A 35 -7.20 -7.74 5.20
N ILE A 36 -7.66 -8.93 4.83
CA ILE A 36 -8.42 -9.85 5.66
C ILE A 36 -7.54 -11.09 5.88
N PRO A 37 -6.98 -11.30 7.08
CA PRO A 37 -6.12 -12.46 7.32
C PRO A 37 -6.95 -13.74 7.27
N ASN A 38 -6.35 -14.87 6.89
CA ASN A 38 -7.06 -16.17 6.89
C ASN A 38 -7.46 -16.60 8.32
N ARG A 39 -6.70 -16.15 9.32
CA ARG A 39 -6.88 -16.40 10.76
C ARG A 39 -6.30 -15.23 11.56
N MET A 40 -6.68 -15.11 12.82
CA MET A 40 -6.09 -14.12 13.73
C MET A 40 -4.55 -14.23 13.74
N ALA A 41 -3.88 -13.10 13.53
CA ALA A 41 -2.41 -12.98 13.43
C ALA A 41 -1.73 -13.76 12.29
N ASP A 42 -2.49 -14.26 11.30
CA ASP A 42 -1.92 -14.92 10.12
C ASP A 42 -1.31 -13.88 9.15
N PRO A 43 -0.04 -14.04 8.72
CA PRO A 43 0.56 -13.18 7.70
C PRO A 43 0.00 -13.42 6.29
N THR A 44 -0.81 -14.44 6.09
CA THR A 44 -1.51 -14.76 4.83
C THR A 44 -2.99 -14.42 4.92
N GLY A 45 -3.56 -14.00 3.79
CA GLY A 45 -4.97 -13.63 3.72
C GLY A 45 -5.34 -13.08 2.36
N THR A 46 -6.50 -12.45 2.29
CA THR A 46 -6.99 -11.79 1.08
C THR A 46 -6.68 -10.30 1.13
N LEU A 47 -6.11 -9.77 0.05
CA LEU A 47 -5.94 -8.34 -0.17
C LEU A 47 -6.96 -7.86 -1.19
N VAL A 48 -7.68 -6.79 -0.85
CA VAL A 48 -8.69 -6.14 -1.68
C VAL A 48 -8.24 -4.71 -1.98
N HIS A 49 -8.04 -4.40 -3.27
CA HIS A 49 -7.72 -3.05 -3.74
C HIS A 49 -8.06 -2.89 -5.22
N ILE A 50 -7.86 -1.69 -5.75
CA ILE A 50 -7.84 -1.46 -7.20
C ILE A 50 -6.41 -1.41 -7.74
N ARG A 51 -6.21 -1.76 -9.01
CA ARG A 51 -4.98 -1.50 -9.78
C ARG A 51 -5.35 -0.66 -10.99
N ILE A 52 -4.44 0.20 -11.45
CA ILE A 52 -4.62 0.98 -12.69
C ILE A 52 -3.85 0.32 -13.83
N ARG A 53 -4.55 0.03 -14.92
CA ARG A 53 -3.96 -0.39 -16.20
C ARG A 53 -3.77 0.84 -17.08
N GLY A 54 -2.65 0.87 -17.81
CA GLY A 54 -2.25 2.03 -18.61
C GLY A 54 -1.28 2.89 -17.82
N ASN A 55 0.00 2.83 -18.19
CA ASN A 55 1.11 3.33 -17.40
C ASN A 55 1.55 4.73 -17.85
N ASP A 56 0.65 5.54 -18.41
CA ASP A 56 1.00 6.88 -18.84
C ASP A 56 0.62 7.89 -17.74
N PRO A 57 1.54 8.24 -16.83
CA PRO A 57 1.28 9.17 -15.73
C PRO A 57 0.85 10.57 -16.22
N LYS A 58 0.97 10.85 -17.52
CA LYS A 58 0.51 12.10 -18.15
C LYS A 58 -0.98 12.12 -18.45
N SER A 59 -1.62 10.95 -18.56
CA SER A 59 -3.03 10.82 -18.95
C SER A 59 -4.00 11.27 -17.85
N GLY A 60 -3.62 11.12 -16.58
CA GLY A 60 -4.54 11.32 -15.44
C GLY A 60 -5.70 10.32 -15.37
N GLY A 61 -5.93 9.56 -16.45
CA GLY A 61 -6.90 8.46 -16.55
C GLY A 61 -6.21 7.14 -16.91
N GLY A 62 -6.75 6.07 -16.33
CA GLY A 62 -6.41 4.69 -16.65
C GLY A 62 -7.59 3.80 -16.27
N GLU A 63 -7.69 2.63 -16.90
CA GLU A 63 -8.74 1.68 -16.53
C GLU A 63 -8.38 1.07 -15.18
N ALA A 64 -9.25 1.28 -14.19
CA ALA A 64 -9.13 0.61 -12.91
C ALA A 64 -9.58 -0.85 -13.04
N GLU A 65 -8.98 -1.71 -12.25
CA GLU A 65 -9.31 -3.11 -12.10
C GLU A 65 -9.39 -3.44 -10.62
N LEU A 66 -10.54 -3.97 -10.18
CA LEU A 66 -10.67 -4.51 -8.82
C LEU A 66 -9.86 -5.80 -8.70
N LEU A 67 -8.96 -5.85 -7.72
CA LEU A 67 -8.18 -7.02 -7.38
C LEU A 67 -8.56 -7.53 -6.00
N VAL A 68 -8.87 -8.81 -5.94
CA VAL A 68 -9.20 -9.59 -4.74
C VAL A 68 -8.37 -10.86 -4.79
N ASN A 69 -7.23 -10.87 -4.12
CA ASN A 69 -6.24 -11.93 -4.31
C ASN A 69 -5.67 -12.42 -2.98
N GLN A 70 -5.26 -13.70 -2.99
CA GLN A 70 -4.41 -14.22 -1.93
C GLN A 70 -3.11 -13.42 -1.85
N PHE A 71 -2.71 -13.11 -0.63
CA PHE A 71 -1.64 -12.18 -0.33
C PHE A 71 -0.90 -12.63 0.92
N GLN A 72 0.42 -12.43 0.90
CA GLN A 72 1.29 -12.78 2.01
C GLN A 72 2.10 -11.56 2.42
N LEU A 73 1.80 -11.01 3.60
CA LEU A 73 2.39 -9.78 4.12
C LEU A 73 3.92 -9.88 4.20
N SER A 74 4.44 -11.02 4.67
CA SER A 74 5.88 -11.27 4.87
C SER A 74 6.69 -11.29 3.57
N HIS A 75 6.05 -11.45 2.41
CA HIS A 75 6.70 -11.45 1.09
C HIS A 75 6.30 -10.25 0.23
N SER A 76 5.73 -9.21 0.85
CA SER A 76 5.22 -8.04 0.16
C SER A 76 6.13 -6.81 0.30
N SER A 77 5.86 -5.80 -0.52
CA SER A 77 6.48 -4.47 -0.43
C SER A 77 5.71 -3.49 0.49
N ALA A 78 4.73 -3.98 1.25
CA ALA A 78 3.95 -3.18 2.18
C ALA A 78 4.88 -2.43 3.14
N LYS A 79 4.60 -1.15 3.36
CA LYS A 79 5.41 -0.27 4.23
C LYS A 79 4.78 -0.07 5.59
N SER A 80 3.45 -0.19 5.67
CA SER A 80 2.70 -0.11 6.91
C SER A 80 1.51 -1.05 6.84
N ILE A 81 1.19 -1.63 7.99
CA ILE A 81 0.01 -2.46 8.22
C ILE A 81 -0.58 -1.98 9.54
N VAL A 82 -1.82 -1.51 9.51
CA VAL A 82 -2.50 -0.96 10.68
C VAL A 82 -3.76 -1.78 10.93
N PRO A 83 -3.90 -2.45 12.09
CA PRO A 83 -5.15 -3.10 12.43
C PRO A 83 -6.24 -2.05 12.66
N LEU A 84 -7.40 -2.25 12.06
CA LEU A 84 -8.59 -1.45 12.29
C LEU A 84 -9.26 -1.98 13.57
N THR A 85 -8.75 -1.54 14.73
CA THR A 85 -9.15 -2.09 16.03
C THR A 85 -10.66 -1.98 16.26
N GLY A 86 -11.28 -3.10 16.66
CA GLY A 86 -12.71 -3.19 16.87
C GLY A 86 -13.52 -3.34 15.58
N SER A 87 -12.88 -3.32 14.41
CA SER A 87 -13.52 -3.57 13.13
C SER A 87 -13.20 -4.96 12.60
N CYS A 88 -14.24 -5.74 12.30
CA CYS A 88 -14.12 -7.05 11.69
C CYS A 88 -15.12 -7.22 10.54
N ALA A 89 -14.78 -8.08 9.58
CA ALA A 89 -15.70 -8.55 8.55
C ALA A 89 -15.21 -9.90 8.01
N SER A 90 -16.11 -10.69 7.44
CA SER A 90 -15.74 -11.87 6.66
C SER A 90 -15.11 -11.45 5.33
N ARG A 91 -14.43 -12.40 4.67
CA ARG A 91 -13.87 -12.16 3.34
C ARG A 91 -14.99 -11.83 2.35
N GLU A 92 -16.10 -12.56 2.43
CA GLU A 92 -17.25 -12.48 1.55
C GLU A 92 -17.92 -11.11 1.66
N GLU A 93 -18.10 -10.60 2.87
CA GLU A 93 -18.65 -9.25 3.13
C GLU A 93 -17.80 -8.16 2.48
N VAL A 94 -16.46 -8.21 2.67
CA VAL A 94 -15.57 -7.21 2.07
C VAL A 94 -15.53 -7.32 0.55
N GLU A 95 -15.53 -8.55 0.00
CA GLU A 95 -15.55 -8.75 -1.45
C GLU A 95 -16.84 -8.24 -2.11
N ASP A 96 -17.99 -8.51 -1.49
CA ASP A 96 -19.29 -8.07 -2.00
C ASP A 96 -19.38 -6.54 -2.04
N VAL A 97 -19.06 -5.90 -0.91
CA VAL A 97 -19.03 -4.43 -0.82
C VAL A 97 -18.03 -3.83 -1.79
N ALA A 98 -16.82 -4.38 -1.90
CA ALA A 98 -15.82 -3.89 -2.84
C ALA A 98 -16.27 -3.98 -4.30
N LYS A 99 -16.93 -5.09 -4.69
CA LYS A 99 -17.52 -5.24 -6.03
C LYS A 99 -18.61 -4.19 -6.27
N GLU A 100 -19.41 -3.87 -5.26
CA GLU A 100 -20.46 -2.87 -5.39
C GLU A 100 -19.93 -1.45 -5.52
N CYS A 101 -19.00 -1.03 -4.64
CA CYS A 101 -18.33 0.26 -4.76
C CYS A 101 -17.64 0.39 -6.13
N PHE A 102 -17.03 -0.69 -6.62
CA PHE A 102 -16.31 -0.68 -7.89
C PHE A 102 -17.21 -0.49 -9.12
N LYS A 103 -18.49 -0.92 -9.09
CA LYS A 103 -19.42 -0.77 -10.23
C LYS A 103 -19.60 0.69 -10.68
N ASN A 104 -19.51 1.62 -9.73
CA ASN A 104 -19.68 3.04 -9.96
C ASN A 104 -18.34 3.81 -9.93
N PHE A 105 -17.23 3.10 -9.83
CA PHE A 105 -15.92 3.71 -9.62
C PHE A 105 -15.31 4.16 -10.93
N ALA A 106 -15.17 5.48 -11.10
CA ALA A 106 -14.53 6.10 -12.26
C ALA A 106 -13.19 6.69 -11.84
N TYR A 107 -12.09 5.99 -12.12
CA TYR A 107 -10.79 6.38 -11.58
C TYR A 107 -10.35 7.77 -12.04
N ASN A 108 -9.98 8.58 -11.07
CA ASN A 108 -9.34 9.87 -11.22
C ASN A 108 -8.21 9.98 -10.20
N ILE A 109 -6.98 10.20 -10.65
CA ILE A 109 -5.82 10.20 -9.74
C ILE A 109 -5.95 11.20 -8.57
N VAL A 110 -6.68 12.30 -8.76
CA VAL A 110 -6.88 13.35 -7.75
C VAL A 110 -8.12 13.09 -6.90
N LEU A 111 -9.25 12.75 -7.54
CA LEU A 111 -10.56 12.71 -6.89
C LEU A 111 -11.04 11.30 -6.52
N ASP A 112 -10.68 10.29 -7.32
CA ASP A 112 -11.22 8.93 -7.26
C ASP A 112 -10.09 7.91 -7.44
N ASN A 113 -9.30 7.71 -6.39
CA ASN A 113 -8.10 6.88 -6.42
C ASN A 113 -8.19 5.69 -5.45
N CYS A 114 -7.09 4.96 -5.26
CA CYS A 114 -7.08 3.79 -4.38
C CYS A 114 -7.43 4.11 -2.91
N GLN A 115 -7.16 5.33 -2.45
CA GLN A 115 -7.45 5.76 -1.09
C GLN A 115 -8.94 6.01 -0.92
N THR A 116 -9.54 6.75 -1.86
CA THR A 116 -10.99 7.01 -1.84
C THR A 116 -11.76 5.71 -2.00
N PHE A 117 -11.35 4.83 -2.92
CA PHE A 117 -11.95 3.50 -3.05
C PHE A 117 -11.92 2.71 -1.73
N THR A 118 -10.77 2.70 -1.04
CA THR A 118 -10.64 1.99 0.25
C THR A 118 -11.55 2.61 1.32
N SER A 119 -11.68 3.94 1.33
CA SER A 119 -12.59 4.68 2.21
C SER A 119 -14.06 4.36 1.91
N ASP A 120 -14.44 4.30 0.64
CA ASP A 120 -15.81 3.99 0.21
C ASP A 120 -16.21 2.58 0.65
N VAL A 121 -15.31 1.60 0.47
CA VAL A 121 -15.55 0.22 0.92
C VAL A 121 -15.76 0.14 2.43
N LEU A 122 -14.95 0.83 3.23
CA LEU A 122 -15.13 0.83 4.69
C LEU A 122 -16.39 1.58 5.13
N THR A 123 -16.75 2.66 4.44
CA THR A 123 -17.97 3.41 4.71
C THR A 123 -19.20 2.54 4.43
N GLU A 124 -19.21 1.86 3.28
CA GLU A 124 -20.31 0.97 2.91
C GLU A 124 -20.38 -0.27 3.82
N LEU A 125 -19.25 -0.84 4.24
CA LEU A 125 -19.21 -1.88 5.26
C LEU A 125 -19.81 -1.40 6.59
N HIS A 126 -19.52 -0.17 7.01
CA HIS A 126 -20.12 0.40 8.23
C HIS A 126 -21.62 0.63 8.10
N ILE A 127 -22.10 1.07 6.94
CA ILE A 127 -23.53 1.23 6.68
C ILE A 127 -24.25 -0.12 6.78
N ARG A 128 -23.69 -1.18 6.20
CA ARG A 128 -24.28 -2.53 6.23
C ARG A 128 -24.13 -3.23 7.57
N PHE A 129 -23.00 -3.05 8.23
CA PHE A 129 -22.61 -3.78 9.45
C PHE A 129 -22.11 -2.82 10.54
N PRO A 130 -22.97 -1.90 11.04
CA PRO A 130 -22.54 -0.83 11.95
C PRO A 130 -22.04 -1.34 13.31
N SER A 131 -22.44 -2.54 13.72
CA SER A 131 -21.92 -3.20 14.92
C SER A 131 -20.56 -3.86 14.73
N GLN A 132 -20.16 -4.15 13.48
CA GLN A 132 -18.92 -4.84 13.15
C GLN A 132 -17.81 -3.88 12.74
N ILE A 133 -18.15 -2.70 12.22
CA ILE A 133 -17.18 -1.71 11.74
C ILE A 133 -17.26 -0.46 12.60
N GLN A 134 -16.15 -0.06 13.20
CA GLN A 134 -16.08 1.13 14.04
C GLN A 134 -15.92 2.40 13.20
N GLN A 135 -16.62 3.47 13.56
CA GLN A 135 -16.45 4.79 12.96
C GLN A 135 -14.99 5.26 13.00
N ALA A 136 -14.27 4.96 14.09
CA ALA A 136 -12.85 5.27 14.22
C ALA A 136 -11.96 4.68 13.11
N SER A 137 -12.39 3.61 12.45
CA SER A 137 -11.67 3.02 11.30
C SER A 137 -11.84 3.84 10.03
N ILE A 138 -13.01 4.45 9.84
CA ILE A 138 -13.29 5.39 8.74
C ILE A 138 -12.49 6.68 8.98
N ASP A 139 -12.56 7.21 10.21
CA ASP A 139 -11.87 8.44 10.59
C ASP A 139 -10.35 8.29 10.40
N LEU A 140 -9.78 7.11 10.65
CA LEU A 140 -8.35 6.85 10.42
C LEU A 140 -7.93 7.14 8.98
N ILE A 141 -8.72 6.69 7.99
CA ILE A 141 -8.40 6.87 6.58
C ILE A 141 -8.64 8.31 6.15
N GLN A 142 -9.76 8.91 6.57
CA GLN A 142 -10.07 10.31 6.25
C GLN A 142 -9.01 11.25 6.82
N ASN A 143 -8.61 11.07 8.08
CA ASN A 143 -7.52 11.84 8.68
C ASN A 143 -6.19 11.64 7.96
N SER A 144 -5.91 10.42 7.48
CA SER A 144 -4.72 10.17 6.66
C SER A 144 -4.77 11.00 5.37
N MET A 145 -5.94 11.12 4.72
CA MET A 145 -6.10 11.91 3.51
C MET A 145 -6.05 13.43 3.77
N GLU A 146 -6.64 13.92 4.86
CA GLU A 146 -6.71 15.36 5.20
C GLU A 146 -5.35 15.95 5.60
N GLN A 147 -4.57 15.23 6.42
CA GLN A 147 -3.21 15.68 6.78
C GLN A 147 -2.30 15.87 5.55
N HIS A 148 -2.69 15.33 4.40
CA HIS A 148 -1.95 15.41 3.15
C HIS A 148 -2.38 16.58 2.26
N GLN A 149 -3.66 16.99 2.26
CA GLN A 149 -4.11 18.17 1.51
C GLN A 149 -3.59 19.48 2.13
N SER A 150 -3.57 19.60 3.47
CA SER A 150 -3.16 20.83 4.15
C SER A 150 -1.65 21.15 4.04
N LYS A 151 -0.80 20.15 3.75
CA LYS A 151 0.65 20.34 3.58
C LYS A 151 1.05 20.71 2.15
N SER A 152 0.29 20.26 1.15
CA SER A 152 0.52 20.62 -0.27
C SER A 152 0.33 22.13 -0.48
N SER A 153 -0.68 22.71 0.16
CA SER A 153 -1.03 24.14 0.07
C SER A 153 -0.02 25.10 0.70
N ASN A 154 0.89 24.62 1.56
CA ASN A 154 1.87 25.47 2.27
C ASN A 154 3.28 25.46 1.64
N SER A 155 3.48 24.80 0.50
CA SER A 155 4.80 24.74 -0.16
C SER A 155 5.01 25.73 -1.32
N SER A 156 4.02 26.57 -1.61
CA SER A 156 4.06 27.52 -2.75
C SER A 156 4.14 28.99 -2.32
N THR A 157 5.00 29.36 -1.38
CA THR A 157 5.36 30.78 -1.14
C THR A 157 6.70 30.93 -0.43
N GLU A 158 7.83 30.58 -1.07
CA GLU A 158 9.11 31.20 -0.69
C GLU A 158 10.12 31.21 -1.85
N THR A 159 9.84 32.04 -2.86
CA THR A 159 10.90 32.62 -3.69
C THR A 159 10.71 34.13 -3.70
N ASP A 160 11.34 34.82 -2.75
CA ASP A 160 11.64 36.23 -2.96
C ASP A 160 12.97 36.63 -2.30
N LYS A 161 13.83 37.21 -3.15
CA LYS A 161 14.99 38.07 -2.86
C LYS A 161 16.19 37.49 -2.08
N LYS A 162 17.23 37.15 -2.84
CA LYS A 162 18.61 37.54 -2.46
C LYS A 162 19.46 37.98 -3.65
N LYS A 163 19.36 39.29 -3.92
CA LYS A 163 20.44 40.26 -4.15
C LYS A 163 21.79 39.72 -4.67
N VAL A 164 22.09 40.05 -5.93
CA VAL A 164 23.43 40.06 -6.54
C VAL A 164 24.30 41.14 -5.86
N PRO A 165 25.59 40.87 -5.60
CA PRO A 165 26.61 41.69 -6.26
C PRO A 165 27.83 40.90 -6.78
N LYS A 166 28.22 41.28 -8.01
CA LYS A 166 29.55 41.38 -8.64
C LYS A 166 30.72 40.52 -8.13
N GLN A 167 31.29 39.78 -9.09
CA GLN A 167 32.65 39.23 -9.14
C GLN A 167 33.76 40.22 -8.75
N VAL A 168 34.76 39.73 -8.01
CA VAL A 168 36.19 40.01 -8.27
C VAL A 168 36.96 38.70 -8.14
N ASN A 169 37.84 38.48 -9.11
CA ASN A 169 38.59 37.28 -9.40
C ASN A 169 40.06 37.53 -9.00
N LEU A 170 40.67 36.69 -8.15
CA LEU A 170 42.13 36.57 -8.01
C LEU A 170 42.49 35.13 -7.56
N SER A 171 43.46 34.54 -8.27
CA SER A 171 43.91 33.14 -8.21
C SER A 171 45.04 32.90 -7.16
N PRO A 172 45.92 31.88 -7.27
CA PRO A 172 45.88 30.64 -6.47
C PRO A 172 47.18 30.35 -5.64
N GLN A 173 47.12 29.49 -4.62
CA GLN A 173 48.28 28.82 -3.98
C GLN A 173 47.76 27.52 -3.30
N SER A 174 48.04 26.30 -3.79
CA SER A 174 49.25 25.45 -3.83
C SER A 174 49.62 24.74 -2.51
N HIS A 175 49.82 23.41 -2.66
CA HIS A 175 50.55 22.44 -1.84
C HIS A 175 49.89 21.84 -0.59
N GLY A 176 49.91 20.50 -0.53
CA GLY A 176 49.61 19.74 0.68
C GLY A 176 49.29 18.26 0.45
N SER A 177 50.19 17.51 -0.18
CA SER A 177 50.16 16.06 -0.33
C SER A 177 50.21 15.35 1.04
N HIS A 178 49.38 14.32 1.25
CA HIS A 178 49.79 13.18 2.08
C HIS A 178 49.11 11.87 1.67
N LEU A 179 49.95 10.97 1.20
CA LEU A 179 49.81 9.51 1.09
C LEU A 179 49.41 8.89 2.45
N ILE A 180 48.66 7.78 2.46
CA ILE A 180 49.08 6.46 2.99
C ILE A 180 47.92 5.42 3.03
N LYS A 181 48.17 4.30 2.31
CA LYS A 181 47.90 2.87 2.58
C LYS A 181 46.47 2.29 2.67
N SER A 182 46.14 1.57 1.59
CA SER A 182 45.78 0.14 1.52
C SER A 182 45.37 -0.59 2.82
N ASN A 183 44.22 -1.29 2.78
CA ASN A 183 44.23 -2.71 3.13
C ASN A 183 43.12 -3.51 2.43
N THR A 184 43.58 -4.62 1.86
CA THR A 184 42.91 -5.76 1.26
C THR A 184 42.03 -6.52 2.23
N PHE A 185 40.86 -6.99 1.79
CA PHE A 185 40.29 -8.25 2.27
C PHE A 185 39.58 -8.98 1.12
N SER A 186 40.14 -10.13 0.74
CA SER A 186 39.60 -11.10 -0.21
C SER A 186 38.84 -12.22 0.54
N PRO A 187 38.04 -13.04 -0.15
CA PRO A 187 36.87 -13.72 0.40
C PRO A 187 37.20 -15.10 0.97
N MET A 188 36.30 -15.62 1.82
CA MET A 188 36.38 -17.00 2.31
C MET A 188 35.20 -17.83 1.81
N ASN A 189 35.54 -18.87 1.04
CA ASN A 189 34.70 -19.99 0.63
C ASN A 189 34.05 -20.71 1.83
N VAL A 190 32.78 -21.09 1.69
CA VAL A 190 32.29 -22.35 2.31
C VAL A 190 31.53 -23.16 1.26
N ARG A 191 32.20 -24.25 0.89
CA ARG A 191 31.76 -25.41 0.12
C ARG A 191 31.01 -26.35 1.08
N ARG A 192 29.76 -26.74 0.78
CA ARG A 192 29.25 -28.08 1.14
C ARG A 192 28.37 -28.66 0.04
N LYS A 193 28.85 -29.79 -0.47
CA LYS A 193 28.12 -30.82 -1.21
C LYS A 193 27.31 -31.69 -0.23
N ASN A 194 26.48 -32.54 -0.83
CA ASN A 194 25.82 -33.77 -0.34
C ASN A 194 24.32 -33.55 -0.19
N GLY A 195 23.42 -34.36 -0.73
CA GLY A 195 23.46 -35.63 -1.47
C GLY A 195 21.99 -35.95 -1.79
N LEU A 196 21.66 -36.40 -3.00
CA LEU A 196 21.27 -37.79 -3.29
C LEU A 196 20.39 -38.45 -2.20
N SER A 197 19.08 -38.42 -2.41
CA SER A 197 18.19 -39.60 -2.41
C SER A 197 16.99 -39.28 -3.29
#